data_AF-A0A1V1NWG5-F1
#
_entry.id   AF-A0A1V1NWG5-F1
#
_cell.length_a   1.000
_cell.length_b   1.000
_cell.length_c   1.000
_cell.angle_alpha   90.00
_cell.angle_beta   90.00
_cell.angle_gamma   90.00
#
_symmetry.space_group_name_H-M   'P 1'
#
loop_
_entity.id
_entity.type
_entity.pdbx_description
1 polymer ?
#
loop_
_entity_poly.entity_id
_entity_poly.type
_entity_poly.pdbx_seq_one_letter_code
_entity_poly.pdbx_strand_id
1 'polypeptide(L)'
;MCNQTHQSSDNESCSDSNYTGSGNFYIGRYGPSEQYWFNGKIDEFRVWNTVRSELQIQEHMNASVSENDPGLFAYYRFNHTSGDALPDLSLNHFDGILNIWILKVCG
;
A
#
# COMPACT_ATOMS: atom_id res chain seq x y z
N MET A 1 -16.60 8.38 0.87
CA MET A 1 -17.21 9.71 0.67
C MET A 1 -16.08 10.72 0.49
N CYS A 2 -15.70 11.03 -0.76
CA CYS A 2 -14.88 12.21 -1.03
C CYS A 2 -15.82 13.41 -1.02
N ASN A 3 -15.55 14.38 -0.15
CA ASN A 3 -16.27 15.65 -0.19
C ASN A 3 -15.64 16.49 -1.30
N GLN A 4 -16.39 16.69 -2.39
CA GLN A 4 -15.96 17.39 -3.59
C GLN A 4 -15.85 18.91 -3.34
N THR A 5 -14.75 19.37 -2.75
CA THR A 5 -14.43 20.82 -2.70
C THR A 5 -13.05 21.18 -3.23
N HIS A 6 -12.43 20.30 -4.03
CA HIS A 6 -11.29 20.66 -4.86
C HIS A 6 -11.38 19.91 -6.20
N GLN A 7 -12.16 20.44 -7.13
CA GLN A 7 -11.87 20.21 -8.55
C GLN A 7 -10.69 21.12 -8.86
N SER A 8 -9.46 20.59 -8.78
CA SER A 8 -8.34 21.23 -9.44
C SER A 8 -8.65 21.27 -10.94
N SER A 9 -8.19 22.30 -11.63
CA SER A 9 -8.33 22.52 -13.08
C SER A 9 -7.66 21.46 -13.95
N ASP A 10 -7.15 20.41 -13.33
CA ASP A 10 -6.38 19.37 -13.95
C ASP A 10 -7.36 18.22 -14.24
N ASN A 11 -7.19 17.54 -15.37
CA ASN A 11 -8.05 16.44 -15.81
C ASN A 11 -7.82 15.16 -14.96
N GLU A 12 -7.90 15.31 -13.64
CA GLU A 12 -7.68 14.31 -12.61
C GLU A 12 -9.06 13.73 -12.24
N SER A 13 -9.40 12.58 -12.84
CA SER A 13 -10.61 11.85 -12.45
C SER A 13 -10.32 11.02 -11.21
N CYS A 14 -10.73 11.50 -10.04
CA CYS A 14 -10.86 10.66 -8.85
C CYS A 14 -12.04 9.69 -9.05
N SER A 15 -11.89 8.42 -8.65
CA SER A 15 -13.00 7.45 -8.78
C SER A 15 -14.14 7.82 -7.81
N ASP A 16 -15.33 8.11 -8.34
CA ASP A 16 -16.51 8.44 -7.53
C ASP A 16 -17.14 7.23 -6.80
N SER A 17 -16.71 6.01 -7.11
CA SER A 17 -17.22 4.77 -6.51
C SER A 17 -16.14 4.03 -5.73
N ASN A 18 -16.55 3.37 -4.63
CA ASN A 18 -15.68 2.45 -3.91
C ASN A 18 -15.20 1.31 -4.83
N TYR A 19 -13.96 0.87 -4.65
CA TYR A 19 -13.48 -0.35 -5.28
C TYR A 19 -14.25 -1.56 -4.70
N THR A 20 -15.00 -2.28 -5.56
CA THR A 20 -15.78 -3.46 -5.17
C THR A 20 -15.17 -4.77 -5.67
N GLY A 21 -13.95 -4.73 -6.22
CA GLY A 21 -13.27 -5.93 -6.71
C GLY A 21 -12.83 -6.84 -5.56
N SER A 22 -12.84 -8.15 -5.80
CA SER A 22 -12.30 -9.15 -4.90
C SER A 22 -11.09 -9.84 -5.54
N GLY A 23 -10.12 -10.24 -4.71
CA GLY A 23 -8.88 -10.86 -5.18
C GLY A 23 -7.69 -10.47 -4.32
N ASN A 24 -6.52 -10.96 -4.69
CA ASN A 24 -5.29 -10.60 -3.97
C ASN A 24 -4.92 -9.15 -4.25
N PHE A 25 -4.40 -8.49 -3.23
CA PHE A 25 -3.72 -7.21 -3.40
C PHE A 25 -2.30 -7.47 -3.93
N TYR A 26 -1.96 -6.79 -5.04
CA TYR A 26 -0.66 -6.89 -5.67
C TYR A 26 0.06 -5.55 -5.55
N ILE A 27 1.33 -5.61 -5.16
CA ILE A 27 2.21 -4.43 -5.10
C ILE A 27 3.25 -4.58 -6.21
N GLY A 28 3.49 -3.50 -6.94
CA GLY A 28 4.47 -3.47 -8.03
C GLY A 28 3.99 -4.08 -9.34
N ARG A 29 2.69 -4.39 -9.51
CA ARG A 29 2.12 -4.84 -10.79
C ARG A 29 0.60 -4.65 -10.89
N TYR A 30 0.07 -4.75 -12.10
CA TYR A 30 -1.37 -4.74 -12.36
C TYR A 30 -1.95 -6.16 -12.47
N GLY A 31 -2.57 -6.63 -11.38
CA GLY A 31 -3.25 -7.92 -11.31
C GLY A 31 -2.30 -9.13 -11.33
N PRO A 32 -2.79 -10.33 -11.69
CA PRO A 32 -1.96 -11.54 -11.72
C PRO A 32 -1.03 -11.61 -12.94
N SER A 33 -1.22 -10.74 -13.94
CA SER A 33 -0.39 -10.69 -15.15
C SER A 33 1.03 -10.24 -14.83
N GLU A 34 2.01 -10.84 -15.51
CA GLU A 34 3.42 -10.43 -15.43
C GLU A 34 3.78 -9.36 -16.47
N GLN A 35 2.85 -8.97 -17.33
CA GLN A 35 3.11 -8.03 -18.43
C GLN A 35 3.25 -6.59 -17.95
N TYR A 36 2.57 -6.23 -16.86
CA TYR A 36 2.47 -4.87 -16.38
C TYR A 36 3.05 -4.77 -14.97
N TRP A 37 4.36 -4.65 -14.89
CA TRP A 37 5.11 -4.53 -13.64
C TRP A 37 5.77 -3.16 -13.51
N PHE A 38 5.95 -2.72 -12.28
CA PHE A 38 6.65 -1.49 -11.94
C PHE A 38 8.16 -1.75 -11.97
N ASN A 39 8.87 -1.06 -12.87
CA ASN A 39 10.33 -1.13 -12.93
C ASN A 39 10.97 -0.11 -11.99
N GLY A 40 11.11 -0.49 -10.73
CA GLY A 40 11.74 0.33 -9.71
C GLY A 40 11.89 -0.39 -8.38
N LYS A 41 12.32 0.36 -7.36
CA LYS A 41 12.43 -0.13 -5.98
C LYS A 41 11.25 0.41 -5.17
N ILE A 42 10.69 -0.43 -4.32
CA ILE A 42 9.63 -0.09 -3.36
C ILE A 42 10.19 -0.37 -1.98
N ASP A 43 9.95 0.57 -1.06
CA ASP A 43 10.33 0.47 0.34
C ASP A 43 9.25 1.11 1.21
N GLU A 44 9.17 0.71 2.48
CA GLU A 44 8.26 1.28 3.50
C GLU A 44 6.79 1.43 3.04
N PHE A 45 6.23 0.41 2.36
CA PHE A 45 4.84 0.45 1.88
C PHE A 45 3.86 0.37 3.04
N ARG A 46 2.91 1.31 3.09
CA ARG A 46 1.97 1.49 4.19
C ARG A 46 0.55 1.73 3.68
N VAL A 47 -0.44 1.12 4.32
CA VAL A 47 -1.87 1.38 4.12
C VAL A 47 -2.46 1.84 5.44
N TRP A 48 -3.26 2.90 5.39
CA TRP A 48 -3.99 3.43 6.54
C TRP A 48 -5.48 3.33 6.29
N ASN A 49 -6.25 2.96 7.32
CA ASN A 49 -7.72 3.02 7.27
C ASN A 49 -8.28 4.34 7.83
N THR A 50 -7.39 5.26 8.23
CA THR A 50 -7.70 6.62 8.66
C THR A 50 -7.13 7.65 7.70
N VAL A 51 -7.78 8.81 7.62
CA VAL A 51 -7.26 9.94 6.84
C VAL A 51 -6.05 10.53 7.56
N ARG A 52 -4.93 10.63 6.86
CA ARG A 52 -3.70 11.26 7.36
C ARG A 52 -3.66 12.75 7.01
N SER A 53 -3.19 13.58 7.93
CA SER A 53 -2.93 15.00 7.68
C SER A 53 -1.64 15.20 6.88
N GLU A 54 -1.49 16.36 6.25
CA GLU A 54 -0.25 16.73 5.55
C GLU A 54 0.98 16.67 6.46
N LEU A 55 0.87 17.23 7.68
CA LEU A 55 1.94 17.18 8.67
C LEU A 55 2.35 15.74 9.00
N GLN A 56 1.35 14.87 9.24
CA GLN A 56 1.58 13.46 9.51
C GLN A 56 2.25 12.72 8.35
N ILE A 57 1.98 13.11 7.10
CA ILE A 57 2.64 12.55 5.92
C ILE A 57 4.09 13.04 5.87
N GLN A 58 4.32 14.35 6.04
CA GLN A 58 5.65 14.94 6.00
C GLN A 58 6.58 14.40 7.10
N GLU A 59 6.05 14.19 8.30
CA GLU A 59 6.80 13.60 9.42
C GLU A 59 7.22 12.15 9.16
N HIS A 60 6.38 11.38 8.45
CA HIS A 60 6.57 9.94 8.28
C HIS A 60 7.08 9.51 6.90
N MET A 61 7.15 10.42 5.91
CA MET A 61 7.51 10.04 4.53
C MET A 61 8.93 9.49 4.39
N ASN A 62 9.86 9.96 5.25
CA ASN A 62 11.27 9.54 5.24
C ASN A 62 11.67 8.78 6.51
N ALA A 63 10.69 8.30 7.27
CA ALA A 63 10.91 7.61 8.53
C ALA A 63 10.01 6.37 8.65
N SER A 64 10.52 5.37 9.35
CA SER A 64 9.69 4.24 9.77
C SER A 64 8.68 4.69 10.83
N VAL A 65 7.50 4.09 10.77
CA VAL A 65 6.42 4.34 11.74
C VAL A 65 6.35 3.24 12.78
N SER A 66 5.71 3.56 13.92
CA SER A 66 5.34 2.55 14.92
C SER A 66 4.38 1.54 14.30
N GLU A 67 4.62 0.26 14.57
CA GLU A 67 3.77 -0.87 14.17
C GLU A 67 2.35 -0.78 14.78
N ASN A 68 2.23 0.00 15.87
CA ASN A 68 0.97 0.25 16.57
C ASN A 68 0.39 1.66 16.31
N ASP A 69 0.83 2.36 15.26
CA ASP A 69 0.27 3.68 14.95
C ASP A 69 -1.24 3.56 14.64
N PRO A 70 -2.10 4.33 15.32
CA PRO A 70 -3.55 4.25 15.14
C PRO A 70 -3.98 4.38 13.68
N GLY A 71 -4.65 3.33 13.20
CA GLY A 71 -5.19 3.26 11.85
C GLY A 71 -4.22 2.70 10.81
N LEU A 72 -3.03 2.25 11.21
CA LEU A 72 -2.15 1.47 10.33
C LEU A 72 -2.83 0.13 10.02
N PHE A 73 -3.12 -0.08 8.75
CA PHE A 73 -3.89 -1.23 8.27
C PHE A 73 -2.99 -2.32 7.69
N ALA A 74 -1.91 -1.94 7.01
CA ALA A 74 -0.86 -2.85 6.53
C ALA A 74 0.48 -2.11 6.44
N TYR A 75 1.59 -2.79 6.73
CA TYR A 75 2.93 -2.22 6.69
C TYR A 75 3.99 -3.24 6.27
N TYR A 76 4.61 -3.03 5.12
CA TYR A 76 5.70 -3.85 4.60
C TYR A 76 6.96 -3.01 4.41
N ARG A 77 8.00 -3.29 5.20
CA ARG A 77 9.30 -2.56 5.14
C ARG A 77 10.27 -3.06 4.09
N PHE A 78 9.96 -4.15 3.38
CA PHE A 78 10.86 -4.77 2.39
C PHE A 78 12.31 -5.06 2.84
N ASN A 79 12.59 -5.02 4.14
CA ASN A 79 13.90 -5.28 4.74
C ASN A 79 14.20 -6.77 4.97
N HIS A 80 13.36 -7.67 4.44
CA HIS A 80 13.63 -9.10 4.52
C HIS A 80 14.81 -9.47 3.61
N THR A 81 15.69 -10.35 4.09
CA THR A 81 16.94 -10.69 3.40
C THR A 81 16.93 -12.10 2.80
N SER A 82 15.89 -12.90 3.08
CA SER A 82 15.75 -14.26 2.57
C SER A 82 14.33 -14.81 2.69
N GLY A 83 13.99 -15.77 1.83
CA GLY A 83 12.67 -16.41 1.77
C GLY A 83 11.64 -15.57 1.02
N ASP A 84 10.48 -16.17 0.77
CA ASP A 84 9.41 -15.54 0.01
C ASP A 84 8.34 -14.91 0.91
N ALA A 85 8.42 -15.05 2.24
CA ALA A 85 7.44 -14.47 3.15
C ALA A 85 7.76 -12.98 3.42
N LEU A 86 6.77 -12.12 3.24
CA LEU A 86 6.86 -10.70 3.55
C LEU A 86 5.90 -10.36 4.70
N PRO A 87 6.40 -10.22 5.94
CA PRO A 87 5.53 -9.99 7.09
C PRO A 87 4.85 -8.62 7.00
N ASP A 88 3.56 -8.60 7.33
CA ASP A 88 2.85 -7.37 7.66
C ASP A 88 3.15 -7.01 9.11
N LEU A 89 3.78 -5.85 9.31
CA LEU A 89 4.13 -5.34 10.63
C LEU A 89 2.99 -4.58 11.30
N SER A 90 1.81 -4.48 10.67
CA SER A 90 0.61 -4.01 11.33
C SER A 90 0.04 -5.09 12.26
N LEU A 91 -0.91 -4.71 13.10
CA LEU A 91 -1.64 -5.64 13.98
C LEU A 91 -2.59 -6.59 13.22
N ASN A 92 -2.75 -6.44 11.91
CA ASN A 92 -3.69 -7.24 11.12
C ASN A 92 -3.07 -8.48 10.47
N HIS A 93 -1.74 -8.57 10.42
CA HIS A 93 -1.01 -9.73 9.89
C HIS A 93 -1.45 -10.14 8.47
N PHE A 94 -1.66 -9.16 7.58
CA PHE A 94 -1.90 -9.42 6.15
C PHE A 94 -0.58 -9.82 5.46
N ASP A 95 0.01 -10.94 5.88
CA ASP A 95 1.30 -11.36 5.39
C ASP A 95 1.29 -11.56 3.86
N GLY A 96 2.34 -11.04 3.24
CA GLY A 96 2.57 -11.15 1.81
C GLY A 96 3.52 -12.29 1.44
N ILE A 97 3.54 -12.59 0.15
CA ILE A 97 4.47 -13.52 -0.48
C ILE A 97 5.20 -12.78 -1.61
N LEU A 98 6.53 -12.66 -1.51
CA LEU A 98 7.42 -12.21 -2.55
C LEU A 98 7.84 -13.39 -3.45
N ASN A 99 7.10 -13.61 -4.54
CA ASN A 99 7.45 -14.59 -5.56
C ASN A 99 8.40 -13.96 -6.56
N ILE A 100 9.72 -14.14 -6.41
CA ILE A 100 10.90 -13.81 -7.28
C ILE A 100 10.93 -12.53 -8.16
N TRP A 101 9.83 -11.88 -8.51
CA TRP A 101 9.69 -10.50 -8.99
C TRP A 101 8.35 -9.85 -8.56
N ILE A 102 7.55 -10.48 -7.68
CA ILE A 102 6.12 -10.18 -7.46
C ILE A 102 5.72 -10.29 -5.98
N LEU A 103 5.02 -9.30 -5.41
CA LEU A 103 4.37 -9.41 -4.11
C LEU A 103 2.87 -9.76 -4.24
N LYS A 104 2.41 -10.81 -3.54
CA LYS A 104 1.00 -11.19 -3.37
C LYS A 104 0.65 -11.13 -1.88
N VAL A 105 -0.30 -10.28 -1.48
CA VAL A 105 -0.84 -10.28 -0.11
C VAL A 105 -1.89 -11.39 0.02
N CYS A 106 -1.76 -12.24 1.05
CA CYS A 106 -2.76 -13.26 1.36
C CYS A 106 -3.93 -12.62 2.13
N GLY A 107 -5.16 -13.02 1.77
CA GLY A 107 -6.39 -12.59 2.42
C GLY A 107 -7.07 -13.73 3.16
#